data_AF-A0A1A0K8H5-F1
#
_entry.id   AF-A0A1A0K8H5-F1
#
_cell.length_a   1.000
_cell.length_b   1.000
_cell.length_c   1.000
_cell.angle_alpha   90.00
_cell.angle_beta   90.00
_cell.angle_gamma   90.00
#
_symmetry.space_group_name_H-M   'P 1'
#
loop_
_entity.id
_entity.type
_entity.pdbx_description
1 polymer ?
#
loop_
_entity_poly.entity_id
_entity_poly.type
_entity_poly.pdbx_seq_one_letter_code
_entity_poly.pdbx_strand_id
1 'polypeptide(L)'
;MTATIAFRELTGGAGQTSVMSASPGPDLAGHGYSELEFAASGIARRFVERPDGELDGVDPAPFTTRILVRRPDEDRFNGHVVVEWFNVSSGADSAPEYTYVAQELVRSGTAYVGISAQYTGIAGGRDSVDLETTGAGTAGVQGDSLEAKDPERYAGLHHPGDGYSYDMFGSIAQALRDNDSERHPLAGLDVRWVIAAGESQSAMALTTYVNRIAPKHGAIDAALIHSRPLGQLPLGEPGKPIDISPAYAGPPHPIRSDATTPVFVVQTETDVLTDFRYIEARQPDTDVFRAWEVAGTSHADLVQIGEYEDLLGCPQPVNRGQQVFVLRAAVAHLREWIENGTPPPTSAPLDVDVTATPPRYARDDVGNVLGGVRTPCVDAPTEVLSGVVTGDVPRICVLFGSTTPLPDDELATRYPTHADYLRTYEASTDDAIARGVISPADRDEVLADARPGPLSP
;
A
#
# COMPACT_ATOMS: atom_id res chain seq x y z
N MET A 1 9.09 -15.63 -25.86
CA MET A 1 9.06 -14.29 -26.48
C MET A 1 8.13 -13.46 -25.62
N THR A 2 8.68 -12.55 -24.84
CA THR A 2 7.94 -11.58 -24.02
C THR A 2 7.09 -10.72 -24.96
N ALA A 3 5.83 -10.48 -24.62
CA ALA A 3 4.94 -9.69 -25.46
C ALA A 3 5.40 -8.22 -25.43
N THR A 4 5.61 -7.63 -26.59
CA THR A 4 5.98 -6.21 -26.69
C THR A 4 4.83 -5.33 -26.21
N ILE A 5 5.10 -4.46 -25.22
CA ILE A 5 4.15 -3.45 -24.76
C ILE A 5 4.35 -2.17 -25.55
N ALA A 6 3.26 -1.61 -26.08
CA ALA A 6 3.25 -0.32 -26.72
C ALA A 6 2.63 0.73 -25.79
N PHE A 7 3.29 1.89 -25.66
CA PHE A 7 2.80 3.01 -24.87
C PHE A 7 2.28 4.13 -25.77
N ARG A 8 1.18 4.75 -25.36
CA ARG A 8 0.62 5.95 -25.99
C ARG A 8 0.11 6.89 -24.91
N GLU A 9 0.56 8.14 -24.90
CA GLU A 9 0.07 9.15 -23.97
C GLU A 9 -1.46 9.33 -24.08
N LEU A 10 -2.12 9.46 -22.93
CA LEU A 10 -3.55 9.75 -22.81
C LEU A 10 -3.73 11.26 -22.57
N THR A 11 -4.15 11.97 -23.62
CA THR A 11 -4.38 13.42 -23.58
C THR A 11 -5.87 13.72 -23.36
N GLY A 12 -6.20 14.71 -22.53
CA GLY A 12 -7.60 15.10 -22.25
C GLY A 12 -7.81 15.50 -20.77
N GLY A 13 -9.06 15.54 -20.31
CA GLY A 13 -9.42 15.71 -18.89
C GLY A 13 -8.85 16.94 -18.18
N ALA A 14 -8.57 18.03 -18.89
CA ALA A 14 -7.96 19.26 -18.36
C ALA A 14 -6.66 19.02 -17.55
N GLY A 15 -5.94 17.92 -17.82
CA GLY A 15 -4.72 17.56 -17.11
C GLY A 15 -4.91 16.89 -15.74
N GLN A 16 -6.14 16.61 -15.30
CA GLN A 16 -6.39 15.87 -14.06
C GLN A 16 -6.38 14.36 -14.30
N THR A 17 -5.72 13.60 -13.44
CA THR A 17 -5.68 12.12 -13.51
C THR A 17 -6.92 11.52 -12.86
N SER A 18 -7.44 10.40 -13.37
CA SER A 18 -8.60 9.74 -12.77
C SER A 18 -8.18 8.65 -11.76
N VAL A 19 -7.43 9.06 -10.73
CA VAL A 19 -7.02 8.18 -9.62
C VAL A 19 -7.59 8.77 -8.33
N MET A 20 -8.27 7.94 -7.54
CA MET A 20 -8.86 8.39 -6.28
C MET A 20 -7.77 8.67 -5.25
N SER A 21 -7.79 9.88 -4.67
CA SER A 21 -7.00 10.28 -3.51
C SER A 21 -7.80 11.28 -2.70
N ALA A 22 -7.86 11.09 -1.37
CA ALA A 22 -8.49 12.05 -0.46
C ALA A 22 -7.47 13.07 0.07
N SER A 23 -6.20 12.66 0.13
CA SER A 23 -5.10 13.50 0.60
C SER A 23 -4.33 14.13 -0.56
N PRO A 24 -3.89 15.41 -0.42
CA PRO A 24 -3.06 16.04 -1.42
C PRO A 24 -1.65 15.41 -1.44
N GLY A 25 -1.10 15.26 -2.64
CA GLY A 25 0.30 14.87 -2.82
C GLY A 25 1.28 16.04 -2.70
N PRO A 26 2.60 15.78 -2.75
CA PRO A 26 3.63 16.82 -2.80
C PRO A 26 3.56 17.63 -4.11
N ASP A 27 4.15 18.83 -4.12
CA ASP A 27 4.29 19.66 -5.32
C ASP A 27 5.26 19.05 -6.32
N LEU A 28 4.73 18.23 -7.25
CA LEU A 28 5.54 17.54 -8.25
C LEU A 28 6.33 18.52 -9.13
N ALA A 29 5.68 19.56 -9.65
CA ALA A 29 6.33 20.50 -10.57
C ALA A 29 7.42 21.32 -9.87
N GLY A 30 7.18 21.78 -8.64
CA GLY A 30 8.18 22.46 -7.81
C GLY A 30 9.39 21.59 -7.47
N HIS A 31 9.23 20.27 -7.57
CA HIS A 31 10.29 19.29 -7.42
C HIS A 31 10.79 18.72 -8.76
N GLY A 32 10.47 19.28 -9.93
CA GLY A 32 11.00 18.73 -11.20
C GLY A 32 10.48 17.31 -11.49
N TYR A 33 9.20 17.08 -11.20
CA TYR A 33 8.46 15.90 -11.61
C TYR A 33 7.34 16.28 -12.57
N SER A 34 7.11 15.42 -13.56
CA SER A 34 5.92 15.45 -14.41
C SER A 34 4.97 14.31 -14.06
N GLU A 35 3.67 14.54 -14.17
CA GLU A 35 2.62 13.53 -14.03
C GLU A 35 1.86 13.37 -15.35
N LEU A 36 1.83 12.16 -15.90
CA LEU A 36 1.17 11.85 -17.18
C LEU A 36 0.51 10.46 -17.13
N GLU A 37 -0.60 10.30 -17.84
CA GLU A 37 -1.22 8.99 -18.05
C GLU A 37 -0.87 8.44 -19.44
N PHE A 38 -0.69 7.12 -19.54
CA PHE A 38 -0.45 6.41 -20.79
C PHE A 38 -1.38 5.21 -20.92
N ALA A 39 -1.80 4.91 -22.14
CA ALA A 39 -2.31 3.60 -22.50
C ALA A 39 -1.12 2.66 -22.72
N ALA A 40 -1.16 1.50 -22.06
CA ALA A 40 -0.25 0.38 -22.28
C ALA A 40 -1.00 -0.75 -22.98
N SER A 41 -0.58 -1.11 -24.19
CA SER A 41 -1.22 -2.14 -25.02
C SER A 41 -0.30 -3.32 -25.27
N GLY A 42 -0.86 -4.53 -25.25
CA GLY A 42 -0.11 -5.74 -25.51
C GLY A 42 -0.99 -6.97 -25.64
N ILE A 43 -0.36 -8.15 -25.58
CA ILE A 43 -1.04 -9.45 -25.48
C ILE A 43 -0.67 -10.04 -24.12
N ALA A 44 -1.68 -10.35 -23.30
CA ALA A 44 -1.52 -11.04 -22.04
C ALA A 44 -2.10 -12.46 -22.12
N ARG A 45 -1.60 -13.36 -21.27
CA ARG A 45 -2.14 -14.71 -21.06
C ARG A 45 -2.73 -14.80 -19.67
N ARG A 46 -3.74 -15.64 -19.51
CA ARG A 46 -4.22 -16.04 -18.19
C ARG A 46 -3.44 -17.24 -17.71
N PHE A 47 -3.31 -17.41 -16.40
CA PHE A 47 -2.62 -18.55 -15.81
C PHE A 47 -3.60 -19.64 -15.38
N VAL A 48 -3.27 -20.90 -15.67
CA VAL A 48 -3.93 -22.08 -15.11
C VAL A 48 -2.93 -22.92 -14.36
N GLU A 49 -3.37 -23.49 -13.24
CA GLU A 49 -2.55 -24.40 -12.46
C GLU A 49 -2.61 -25.82 -13.06
N ARG A 50 -1.43 -26.38 -13.30
CA ARG A 50 -1.25 -27.76 -13.69
C ARG A 50 -1.34 -28.70 -12.47
N PRO A 51 -1.54 -30.02 -12.67
CA PRO A 51 -1.55 -30.98 -11.58
C PRO A 51 -0.27 -31.05 -10.73
N ASP A 52 0.87 -30.60 -11.26
CA ASP A 52 2.16 -30.52 -10.55
C ASP A 52 2.33 -29.20 -9.76
N GLY A 53 1.32 -28.32 -9.74
CA GLY A 53 1.36 -27.03 -9.04
C GLY A 53 2.06 -25.92 -9.82
N GLU A 54 2.53 -26.19 -11.03
CA GLU A 54 3.10 -25.16 -11.90
C GLU A 54 2.02 -24.40 -12.67
N LEU A 55 2.33 -23.15 -13.02
CA LEU A 55 1.45 -22.31 -13.83
C LEU A 55 1.79 -22.40 -15.32
N ASP A 56 0.78 -22.62 -16.15
CA ASP A 56 0.82 -22.48 -17.61
C ASP A 56 0.08 -21.21 -18.04
N GLY A 57 0.70 -20.42 -18.92
CA GLY A 57 0.04 -19.29 -19.58
C GLY A 57 -0.78 -19.76 -20.79
N VAL A 58 -2.09 -19.52 -20.76
CA VAL A 58 -3.05 -19.95 -21.79
C VAL A 58 -3.89 -18.78 -22.32
N ASP A 59 -4.66 -19.06 -23.37
CA ASP A 59 -5.67 -18.16 -23.95
C ASP A 59 -5.18 -16.72 -24.16
N PRO A 60 -4.20 -16.44 -25.04
CA PRO A 60 -3.68 -15.09 -25.23
C PRO A 60 -4.79 -14.12 -25.67
N ALA A 61 -4.87 -12.96 -25.02
CA ALA A 61 -5.86 -11.92 -25.29
C ALA A 61 -5.20 -10.54 -25.43
N PRO A 62 -5.65 -9.70 -26.39
CA PRO A 62 -5.21 -8.31 -26.46
C PRO A 62 -5.79 -7.50 -25.31
N PHE A 63 -4.98 -6.59 -24.78
CA PHE A 63 -5.39 -5.61 -23.79
C PHE A 63 -4.86 -4.23 -24.15
N THR A 64 -5.58 -3.21 -23.67
CA THR A 64 -5.13 -1.83 -23.57
C THR A 64 -5.56 -1.34 -22.20
N THR A 65 -4.62 -1.17 -21.29
CA THR A 65 -4.90 -0.65 -19.94
C THR A 65 -4.26 0.72 -19.75
N ARG A 66 -4.52 1.35 -18.61
CA ARG A 66 -3.91 2.62 -18.22
C ARG A 66 -2.72 2.39 -17.29
N ILE A 67 -1.70 3.23 -17.43
CA ILE A 67 -0.72 3.51 -16.39
C ILE A 67 -0.70 5.01 -16.06
N LEU A 68 -0.43 5.35 -14.80
CA LEU A 68 -0.10 6.70 -14.35
C LEU A 68 1.39 6.76 -14.08
N VAL A 69 2.09 7.76 -14.61
CA VAL A 69 3.53 7.92 -14.47
C VAL A 69 3.85 9.25 -13.82
N ARG A 70 4.58 9.20 -12.71
CA ARG A 70 5.20 10.36 -12.07
C ARG A 70 6.70 10.24 -12.25
N ARG A 71 7.22 11.05 -13.18
CA ARG A 71 8.56 10.97 -13.73
C ARG A 71 9.42 12.13 -13.21
N PRO A 72 10.56 11.89 -12.54
CA PRO A 72 11.54 12.94 -12.23
C PRO A 72 12.27 13.41 -13.49
N ASP A 73 12.82 14.61 -13.44
CA ASP A 73 13.86 15.05 -14.37
C ASP A 73 15.07 14.11 -14.38
N GLU A 74 15.78 14.04 -15.51
CA GLU A 74 16.86 13.06 -15.73
C GLU A 74 18.00 13.18 -14.71
N ASP A 75 18.38 14.41 -14.36
CA ASP A 75 19.44 14.70 -13.38
C ASP A 75 19.02 14.43 -11.92
N ARG A 76 17.71 14.25 -11.69
CA ARG A 76 17.16 13.85 -10.39
C ARG A 76 16.95 12.35 -10.24
N PHE A 77 16.85 11.61 -11.35
CA PHE A 77 16.46 10.21 -11.31
C PHE A 77 17.52 9.33 -10.63
N ASN A 78 17.11 8.53 -9.64
CA ASN A 78 18.02 7.68 -8.88
C ASN A 78 18.15 6.23 -9.41
N GLY A 79 17.52 5.93 -10.55
CA GLY A 79 17.52 4.60 -11.15
C GLY A 79 16.46 3.64 -10.62
N HIS A 80 15.62 4.06 -9.67
CA HIS A 80 14.56 3.23 -9.09
C HIS A 80 13.18 3.63 -9.62
N VAL A 81 12.34 2.63 -9.85
CA VAL A 81 10.92 2.79 -10.17
C VAL A 81 10.09 2.02 -9.16
N VAL A 82 9.16 2.68 -8.48
CA VAL A 82 8.09 2.00 -7.74
C VAL A 82 6.91 1.78 -8.68
N VAL A 83 6.50 0.52 -8.83
CA VAL A 83 5.38 0.10 -9.66
C VAL A 83 4.25 -0.34 -8.76
N GLU A 84 3.25 0.53 -8.58
CA GLU A 84 2.10 0.22 -7.75
C GLU A 84 1.04 -0.54 -8.57
N TRP A 85 0.61 -1.70 -8.05
CA TRP A 85 -0.62 -2.33 -8.50
C TRP A 85 -1.77 -1.51 -7.92
N PHE A 86 -2.50 -0.78 -8.75
CA PHE A 86 -3.58 0.07 -8.24
C PHE A 86 -4.65 -0.73 -7.52
N ASN A 87 -5.09 -0.20 -6.38
CA ASN A 87 -6.10 -0.83 -5.56
C ASN A 87 -7.50 -0.46 -6.08
N VAL A 88 -8.35 -1.46 -6.30
CA VAL A 88 -9.70 -1.31 -6.86
C VAL A 88 -10.82 -1.53 -5.84
N SER A 89 -10.50 -1.58 -4.55
CA SER A 89 -11.44 -1.97 -3.51
C SER A 89 -12.65 -1.04 -3.42
N SER A 90 -12.47 0.25 -3.72
CA SER A 90 -13.51 1.29 -3.78
C SER A 90 -14.35 1.27 -5.07
N GLY A 91 -14.13 0.30 -5.96
CA GLY A 91 -14.82 0.20 -7.26
C GLY A 91 -14.16 1.00 -8.40
N ALA A 92 -13.04 1.67 -8.13
CA ALA A 92 -12.18 2.33 -9.13
C ALA A 92 -10.72 2.33 -8.64
N ASP A 93 -9.77 2.67 -9.53
CA ASP A 93 -8.35 2.73 -9.16
C ASP A 93 -8.05 3.82 -8.12
N SER A 94 -7.30 3.43 -7.11
CA SER A 94 -6.70 4.25 -6.07
C SER A 94 -5.22 3.90 -5.90
N ALA A 95 -4.45 4.84 -5.35
CA ALA A 95 -3.00 4.73 -5.15
C ALA A 95 -2.63 4.83 -3.66
N PRO A 96 -3.17 3.95 -2.78
CA PRO A 96 -2.94 4.04 -1.34
C PRO A 96 -1.46 4.01 -0.98
N GLU A 97 -0.64 3.22 -1.68
CA GLU A 97 0.77 3.13 -1.35
C GLU A 97 1.46 4.46 -1.67
N TYR A 98 1.23 5.03 -2.86
CA TYR A 98 1.73 6.35 -3.18
C TYR A 98 1.33 7.41 -2.15
N THR A 99 0.09 7.40 -1.66
CA THR A 99 -0.35 8.35 -0.62
C THR A 99 0.58 8.35 0.60
N TYR A 100 1.03 7.16 1.03
CA TYR A 100 1.97 7.05 2.14
C TYR A 100 3.41 7.45 1.76
N VAL A 101 3.90 6.99 0.61
CA VAL A 101 5.34 7.07 0.28
C VAL A 101 5.73 8.23 -0.63
N ALA A 102 4.77 9.04 -1.11
CA ALA A 102 5.00 10.09 -2.11
C ALA A 102 6.18 11.01 -1.80
N GLN A 103 6.27 11.49 -0.56
CA GLN A 103 7.35 12.40 -0.16
C GLN A 103 8.73 11.73 -0.27
N GLU A 104 8.84 10.46 0.12
CA GLU A 104 10.08 9.71 -0.01
C GLU A 104 10.46 9.48 -1.47
N LEU A 105 9.51 9.17 -2.34
CA LEU A 105 9.78 8.98 -3.77
C LEU A 105 10.27 10.29 -4.41
N VAL A 106 9.58 11.40 -4.17
CA VAL A 106 9.89 12.72 -4.74
C VAL A 106 11.21 13.28 -4.20
N ARG A 107 11.49 13.08 -2.91
CA ARG A 107 12.75 13.51 -2.28
C ARG A 107 13.93 12.72 -2.84
N SER A 108 13.81 11.41 -2.95
CA SER A 108 14.90 10.52 -3.39
C SER A 108 15.16 10.53 -4.89
N GLY A 109 14.24 11.02 -5.72
CA GLY A 109 14.37 10.96 -7.18
C GLY A 109 13.89 9.63 -7.78
N THR A 110 13.06 8.88 -7.05
CA THR A 110 12.45 7.63 -7.53
C THR A 110 11.26 7.94 -8.43
N ALA A 111 11.17 7.27 -9.58
CA ALA A 111 10.00 7.36 -10.44
C ALA A 111 8.87 6.47 -9.91
N TYR A 112 7.63 6.83 -10.21
CA TYR A 112 6.46 6.06 -9.80
C TYR A 112 5.59 5.73 -11.01
N VAL A 113 5.12 4.48 -11.08
CA VAL A 113 4.20 4.00 -12.10
C VAL A 113 3.06 3.23 -11.45
N GLY A 114 1.84 3.77 -11.47
CA GLY A 114 0.64 3.05 -11.05
C GLY A 114 0.01 2.31 -12.23
N ILE A 115 -0.28 1.02 -12.09
CA ILE A 115 -0.85 0.18 -13.15
C ILE A 115 -2.30 -0.18 -12.83
N SER A 116 -3.21 0.14 -13.74
CA SER A 116 -4.60 -0.37 -13.76
C SER A 116 -4.61 -1.85 -14.15
N ALA A 117 -4.13 -2.72 -13.26
CA ALA A 117 -3.92 -4.14 -13.55
C ALA A 117 -5.21 -4.98 -13.47
N GLN A 118 -6.24 -4.48 -12.78
CA GLN A 118 -7.53 -5.15 -12.64
C GLN A 118 -8.62 -4.48 -13.49
N TYR A 119 -9.56 -5.30 -13.94
CA TYR A 119 -10.72 -5.01 -14.74
C TYR A 119 -11.55 -3.86 -14.16
N THR A 120 -11.78 -3.87 -12.84
CA THR A 120 -12.53 -2.81 -12.14
C THR A 120 -11.89 -1.43 -12.32
N GLY A 121 -10.57 -1.34 -12.39
CA GLY A 121 -9.87 -0.07 -12.61
C GLY A 121 -10.19 0.59 -13.96
N ILE A 122 -10.59 -0.21 -14.95
CA ILE A 122 -10.95 0.25 -16.31
C ILE A 122 -12.47 0.33 -16.50
N ALA A 123 -13.17 -0.75 -16.19
CA ALA A 123 -14.60 -0.91 -16.44
C ALA A 123 -15.49 -0.28 -15.36
N GLY A 124 -14.91 0.11 -14.22
CA GLY A 124 -15.67 0.48 -13.03
C GLY A 124 -16.33 -0.75 -12.39
N GLY A 125 -16.72 -0.63 -11.13
CA GLY A 125 -17.32 -1.72 -10.40
C GLY A 125 -18.02 -1.28 -9.12
N ARG A 126 -18.65 -2.24 -8.45
CA ARG A 126 -19.18 -2.00 -7.11
C ARG A 126 -18.04 -1.94 -6.12
N ASP A 127 -18.18 -1.04 -5.15
CA ASP A 127 -17.36 -1.01 -3.97
C ASP A 127 -17.40 -2.38 -3.25
N SER A 128 -16.23 -2.89 -2.85
CA SER A 128 -16.05 -4.13 -2.09
C SER A 128 -15.83 -3.88 -0.60
N VAL A 129 -15.68 -2.61 -0.18
CA VAL A 129 -15.84 -2.16 1.19
C VAL A 129 -17.28 -1.70 1.37
N ASP A 130 -18.15 -2.61 1.83
CA ASP A 130 -19.57 -2.33 2.10
C ASP A 130 -19.76 -1.02 2.89
N LEU A 131 -20.08 0.07 2.19
CA LEU A 131 -20.52 1.36 2.76
C LEU A 131 -22.01 1.33 3.16
N GLU A 132 -22.65 0.14 3.24
CA GLU A 132 -24.10 -0.03 3.42
C GLU A 132 -24.69 0.54 4.73
N THR A 133 -23.89 1.12 5.63
CA THR A 133 -24.37 1.48 6.99
C THR A 133 -24.25 2.95 7.35
N THR A 134 -23.64 3.82 6.53
CA THR A 134 -23.77 5.25 6.73
C THR A 134 -25.08 5.70 6.11
N GLY A 135 -26.08 6.07 6.92
CA GLY A 135 -27.33 6.70 6.47
C GLY A 135 -27.16 7.95 5.58
N ALA A 136 -25.92 8.36 5.32
CA ALA A 136 -25.45 9.19 4.23
C ALA A 136 -25.31 8.43 2.87
N GLY A 137 -26.32 7.65 2.46
CA GLY A 137 -26.62 7.33 1.06
C GLY A 137 -25.50 6.99 0.05
N THR A 138 -24.39 6.35 0.43
CA THR A 138 -23.36 5.86 -0.52
C THR A 138 -23.35 4.34 -0.71
N ALA A 139 -24.32 3.63 -0.12
CA ALA A 139 -24.58 2.23 -0.43
C ALA A 139 -24.72 2.03 -1.95
N GLY A 140 -23.73 1.37 -2.57
CA GLY A 140 -23.76 1.05 -4.00
C GLY A 140 -23.35 2.17 -4.96
N VAL A 141 -22.45 3.09 -4.57
CA VAL A 141 -21.77 3.93 -5.57
C VAL A 141 -20.92 3.02 -6.46
N GLN A 142 -21.43 2.73 -7.65
CA GLN A 142 -20.67 2.07 -8.68
C GLN A 142 -19.61 3.07 -9.17
N GLY A 143 -18.33 2.71 -9.06
CA GLY A 143 -17.28 3.48 -9.71
C GLY A 143 -17.57 3.53 -11.21
N ASP A 144 -17.59 4.74 -11.78
CA ASP A 144 -17.73 4.92 -13.22
C ASP A 144 -16.50 4.31 -13.93
N SER A 145 -16.74 3.71 -15.09
CA SER A 145 -15.65 3.31 -15.98
C SER A 145 -14.82 4.54 -16.37
N LEU A 146 -13.54 4.34 -16.69
CA LEU A 146 -12.71 5.45 -17.17
C LEU A 146 -13.34 6.11 -18.41
N GLU A 147 -13.83 5.31 -19.36
CA GLU A 147 -14.53 5.82 -20.55
C GLU A 147 -15.78 6.65 -20.20
N ALA A 148 -16.53 6.31 -19.15
CA ALA A 148 -17.67 7.12 -18.73
C ALA A 148 -17.24 8.48 -18.14
N LYS A 149 -16.08 8.54 -17.48
CA LYS A 149 -15.53 9.78 -16.90
C LYS A 149 -14.97 10.73 -17.96
N ASP A 150 -14.27 10.21 -18.95
CA ASP A 150 -13.75 10.97 -20.09
C ASP A 150 -13.70 10.09 -21.37
N PRO A 151 -14.78 10.08 -22.17
CA PRO A 151 -14.90 9.18 -23.33
C PRO A 151 -13.82 9.40 -24.38
N GLU A 152 -13.35 10.63 -24.57
CA GLU A 152 -12.35 10.96 -25.58
C GLU A 152 -10.96 10.51 -25.12
N ARG A 153 -10.59 10.83 -23.87
CA ARG A 153 -9.28 10.48 -23.31
C ARG A 153 -9.08 8.97 -23.21
N TYR A 154 -10.09 8.26 -22.74
CA TYR A 154 -10.00 6.82 -22.45
C TYR A 154 -10.56 5.94 -23.58
N ALA A 155 -10.81 6.51 -24.75
CA ALA A 155 -11.20 5.77 -25.94
C ALA A 155 -10.19 4.65 -26.26
N GLY A 156 -10.71 3.43 -26.43
CA GLY A 156 -9.93 2.26 -26.83
C GLY A 156 -9.19 1.54 -25.70
N LEU A 157 -9.40 1.93 -24.43
CA LEU A 157 -9.07 1.07 -23.31
C LEU A 157 -9.93 -0.20 -23.35
N HIS A 158 -9.32 -1.35 -23.07
CA HIS A 158 -9.96 -2.66 -23.07
C HIS A 158 -9.20 -3.61 -22.14
N HIS A 159 -9.90 -4.09 -21.11
CA HIS A 159 -9.36 -5.06 -20.16
C HIS A 159 -10.04 -6.43 -20.34
N PRO A 160 -9.30 -7.52 -20.61
CA PRO A 160 -9.90 -8.84 -20.90
C PRO A 160 -10.39 -9.61 -19.66
N GLY A 161 -10.53 -8.94 -18.50
CA GLY A 161 -10.80 -9.54 -17.18
C GLY A 161 -9.56 -9.81 -16.32
N ASP A 162 -9.78 -10.01 -15.03
CA ASP A 162 -8.70 -10.14 -14.02
C ASP A 162 -7.87 -11.41 -14.17
N GLY A 163 -8.37 -12.43 -14.89
CA GLY A 163 -7.58 -13.61 -15.23
C GLY A 163 -6.25 -13.30 -15.95
N TYR A 164 -6.13 -12.12 -16.56
CA TYR A 164 -4.97 -11.65 -17.30
C TYR A 164 -4.10 -10.65 -16.52
N SER A 165 -4.57 -10.19 -15.36
CA SER A 165 -3.99 -9.07 -14.60
C SER A 165 -2.51 -9.29 -14.27
N TYR A 166 -2.13 -10.51 -13.89
CA TYR A 166 -0.75 -10.82 -13.52
C TYR A 166 0.25 -10.75 -14.69
N ASP A 167 -0.13 -11.25 -15.87
CA ASP A 167 0.72 -11.19 -17.07
C ASP A 167 0.76 -9.75 -17.62
N MET A 168 -0.36 -9.03 -17.53
CA MET A 168 -0.40 -7.59 -17.82
C MET A 168 0.57 -6.81 -16.93
N PHE A 169 0.47 -6.97 -15.59
CA PHE A 169 1.33 -6.30 -14.63
C PHE A 169 2.81 -6.61 -14.88
N GLY A 170 3.16 -7.89 -15.02
CA GLY A 170 4.55 -8.29 -15.27
C GLY A 170 5.10 -7.81 -16.60
N SER A 171 4.32 -7.91 -17.68
CA SER A 171 4.78 -7.46 -19.01
C SER A 171 4.96 -5.94 -19.07
N ILE A 172 4.07 -5.17 -18.41
CA ILE A 172 4.20 -3.72 -18.32
C ILE A 172 5.41 -3.35 -17.46
N ALA A 173 5.57 -3.94 -16.26
CA ALA A 173 6.70 -3.69 -15.38
C ALA A 173 8.05 -4.00 -16.06
N GLN A 174 8.12 -5.09 -16.83
CA GLN A 174 9.30 -5.41 -17.63
C GLN A 174 9.57 -4.36 -18.71
N ALA A 175 8.53 -3.94 -19.44
CA ALA A 175 8.66 -2.98 -20.52
C ALA A 175 9.14 -1.59 -20.07
N LEU A 176 8.97 -1.23 -18.79
CA LEU A 176 9.47 0.04 -18.26
C LEU A 176 11.01 0.19 -18.34
N ARG A 177 11.74 -0.92 -18.45
CA ARG A 177 13.20 -0.94 -18.62
C ARG A 177 13.63 -0.71 -20.07
N ASP A 178 12.80 -1.08 -21.04
CA ASP A 178 13.09 -1.03 -22.47
C ASP A 178 12.68 0.33 -23.06
N ASN A 179 13.32 1.40 -22.59
CA ASN A 179 12.84 2.78 -22.76
C ASN A 179 13.54 3.61 -23.85
N ASP A 180 14.17 2.95 -24.83
CA ASP A 180 14.91 3.60 -25.94
C ASP A 180 14.06 4.49 -26.85
N SER A 181 12.73 4.33 -26.83
CA SER A 181 11.82 5.12 -27.66
C SER A 181 11.54 6.48 -27.02
N GLU A 182 11.63 7.56 -27.80
CA GLU A 182 11.25 8.92 -27.35
C GLU A 182 9.79 9.04 -26.86
N ARG A 183 8.91 8.10 -27.25
CA ARG A 183 7.52 8.04 -26.80
C ARG A 183 7.31 7.18 -25.55
N HIS A 184 8.38 6.58 -25.02
CA HIS A 184 8.31 5.76 -23.83
C HIS A 184 8.03 6.62 -22.59
N PRO A 185 7.21 6.17 -21.63
CA PRO A 185 6.87 6.98 -20.45
C PRO A 185 8.07 7.38 -19.58
N LEU A 186 9.13 6.58 -19.63
CA LEU A 186 10.39 6.80 -18.92
C LEU A 186 11.57 7.05 -19.88
N ALA A 187 11.31 7.59 -21.08
CA ALA A 187 12.37 7.85 -22.05
C ALA A 187 13.53 8.67 -21.44
N GLY A 188 14.76 8.24 -21.73
CA GLY A 188 16.00 8.88 -21.26
C GLY A 188 16.41 8.56 -19.82
N LEU A 189 15.63 7.78 -19.06
CA LEU A 189 15.96 7.42 -17.68
C LEU A 189 16.69 6.07 -17.61
N ASP A 190 17.78 5.93 -16.84
CA ASP A 190 18.45 4.63 -16.64
C ASP A 190 17.74 3.78 -15.58
N VAL A 191 16.71 3.01 -15.97
CA VAL A 191 15.91 2.20 -15.03
C VAL A 191 16.68 0.94 -14.60
N ARG A 192 17.29 1.03 -13.42
CA ARG A 192 18.10 -0.06 -12.84
C ARG A 192 17.28 -0.99 -11.97
N TRP A 193 16.35 -0.45 -11.20
CA TRP A 193 15.61 -1.20 -10.17
C TRP A 193 14.11 -0.97 -10.24
N VAL A 194 13.32 -2.04 -10.11
CA VAL A 194 11.85 -2.02 -10.12
C VAL A 194 11.32 -2.66 -8.84
N ILE A 195 10.61 -1.87 -8.03
CA ILE A 195 9.97 -2.31 -6.79
C ILE A 195 8.46 -2.40 -7.04
N ALA A 196 7.88 -3.59 -6.98
CA ALA A 196 6.42 -3.73 -6.98
C ALA A 196 5.86 -3.28 -5.63
N ALA A 197 4.74 -2.57 -5.62
CA ALA A 197 4.11 -2.14 -4.38
C ALA A 197 2.59 -2.24 -4.44
N GLY A 198 1.94 -2.47 -3.30
CA GLY A 198 0.50 -2.60 -3.25
C GLY A 198 -0.01 -2.83 -1.84
N GLU A 199 -1.17 -2.25 -1.56
CA GLU A 199 -1.84 -2.28 -0.27
C GLU A 199 -3.18 -3.03 -0.38
N SER A 200 -3.62 -3.69 0.70
CA SER A 200 -4.92 -4.38 0.82
C SER A 200 -5.20 -5.38 -0.32
N GLN A 201 -6.15 -5.11 -1.21
CA GLN A 201 -6.47 -6.00 -2.33
C GLN A 201 -5.30 -6.15 -3.31
N SER A 202 -4.57 -5.07 -3.59
CA SER A 202 -3.35 -5.13 -4.40
C SER A 202 -2.27 -5.95 -3.71
N ALA A 203 -2.22 -5.93 -2.38
CA ALA A 203 -1.30 -6.76 -1.60
C ALA A 203 -1.65 -8.26 -1.70
N MET A 204 -2.94 -8.62 -1.81
CA MET A 204 -3.37 -9.98 -2.13
C MET A 204 -2.91 -10.42 -3.52
N ALA A 205 -3.01 -9.52 -4.51
CA ALA A 205 -2.54 -9.77 -5.87
C ALA A 205 -1.02 -9.94 -5.92
N LEU A 206 -0.28 -9.04 -5.25
CA LEU A 206 1.18 -9.14 -5.16
C LEU A 206 1.64 -10.39 -4.42
N THR A 207 0.92 -10.85 -3.39
CA THR A 207 1.20 -12.13 -2.73
C THR A 207 1.17 -13.28 -3.74
N THR A 208 0.15 -13.35 -4.58
CA THR A 208 0.08 -14.35 -5.67
C THR A 208 1.21 -14.15 -6.68
N TYR A 209 1.44 -12.91 -7.10
CA TYR A 209 2.45 -12.57 -8.09
C TYR A 209 3.85 -13.01 -7.65
N VAL A 210 4.30 -12.61 -6.45
CA VAL A 210 5.65 -12.96 -5.97
C VAL A 210 5.81 -14.45 -5.73
N ASN A 211 4.77 -15.13 -5.23
CA ASN A 211 4.83 -16.56 -4.94
C ASN A 211 4.80 -17.44 -6.19
N ARG A 212 4.15 -16.99 -7.27
CA ARG A 212 3.79 -17.90 -8.37
C ARG A 212 4.30 -17.45 -9.75
N ILE A 213 4.55 -16.15 -9.94
CA ILE A 213 4.66 -15.55 -11.28
C ILE A 213 5.95 -14.74 -11.44
N ALA A 214 6.34 -13.94 -10.44
CA ALA A 214 7.54 -13.11 -10.49
C ALA A 214 8.82 -13.90 -10.87
N PRO A 215 9.07 -15.13 -10.37
CA PRO A 215 10.25 -15.91 -10.76
C PRO A 215 10.31 -16.25 -12.26
N LYS A 216 9.15 -16.31 -12.94
CA LYS A 216 9.06 -16.59 -14.39
C LYS A 216 9.22 -15.32 -15.22
N HIS A 217 8.70 -14.20 -14.72
CA HIS A 217 8.77 -12.92 -15.43
C HIS A 217 10.12 -12.25 -15.30
N GLY A 218 10.74 -12.28 -14.11
CA GLY A 218 11.95 -11.50 -13.83
C GLY A 218 11.75 -9.99 -14.00
N ALA A 219 10.51 -9.51 -13.82
CA ALA A 219 10.13 -8.12 -14.12
C ALA A 219 10.42 -7.14 -12.97
N ILE A 220 10.56 -7.65 -11.74
CA ILE A 220 10.70 -6.86 -10.52
C ILE A 220 11.91 -7.35 -9.72
N ASP A 221 12.55 -6.43 -8.98
CA ASP A 221 13.71 -6.72 -8.13
C ASP A 221 13.33 -6.82 -6.65
N ALA A 222 12.23 -6.21 -6.24
CA ALA A 222 11.67 -6.32 -4.89
C ALA A 222 10.16 -6.11 -4.88
N ALA A 223 9.51 -6.47 -3.77
CA ALA A 223 8.11 -6.17 -3.52
C ALA A 223 7.87 -5.60 -2.12
N LEU A 224 7.13 -4.50 -2.03
CA LEU A 224 6.47 -4.01 -0.82
C LEU A 224 5.01 -4.50 -0.82
N ILE A 225 4.64 -5.29 0.17
CA ILE A 225 3.29 -5.84 0.31
C ILE A 225 2.70 -5.33 1.62
N HIS A 226 1.73 -4.43 1.52
CA HIS A 226 1.22 -3.68 2.66
C HIS A 226 -0.22 -4.11 3.00
N SER A 227 -0.52 -4.33 4.28
CA SER A 227 -1.88 -4.61 4.77
C SER A 227 -2.59 -5.79 4.10
N ARG A 228 -1.87 -6.91 3.91
CA ARG A 228 -2.43 -8.12 3.28
C ARG A 228 -3.15 -9.01 4.30
N PRO A 229 -4.23 -9.73 3.90
CA PRO A 229 -4.83 -10.77 4.74
C PRO A 229 -3.98 -12.05 4.74
N LEU A 230 -4.45 -13.08 5.46
CA LEU A 230 -3.85 -14.41 5.50
C LEU A 230 -3.64 -15.04 4.12
N GLY A 231 -4.57 -14.80 3.19
CA GLY A 231 -4.58 -15.45 1.89
C GLY A 231 -3.93 -14.61 0.79
N GLN A 232 -4.18 -15.05 -0.44
CA GLN A 232 -3.70 -14.43 -1.67
C GLN A 232 -4.87 -14.35 -2.67
N LEU A 233 -4.75 -13.52 -3.69
CA LEU A 233 -5.80 -13.37 -4.69
C LEU A 233 -5.80 -14.58 -5.66
N PRO A 234 -6.96 -15.16 -6.02
CA PRO A 234 -7.03 -16.24 -7.02
C PRO A 234 -6.44 -15.86 -8.39
N LEU A 235 -6.23 -16.86 -9.27
CA LEU A 235 -5.76 -16.63 -10.64
C LEU A 235 -6.77 -15.91 -11.54
N GLY A 236 -8.05 -15.89 -11.14
CA GLY A 236 -9.11 -15.18 -11.83
C GLY A 236 -9.63 -15.85 -13.09
N GLU A 237 -10.58 -15.18 -13.73
CA GLU A 237 -11.33 -15.66 -14.89
C GLU A 237 -11.38 -14.56 -15.96
N PRO A 238 -11.57 -14.91 -17.25
CA PRO A 238 -11.75 -13.92 -18.30
C PRO A 238 -13.06 -13.12 -18.11
N GLY A 239 -13.03 -11.86 -18.56
CA GLY A 239 -14.20 -10.98 -18.68
C GLY A 239 -14.84 -10.46 -17.39
N LYS A 240 -14.24 -10.69 -16.21
CA LYS A 240 -14.79 -10.24 -14.93
C LYS A 240 -13.71 -9.94 -13.88
N PRO A 241 -14.05 -9.18 -12.82
CA PRO A 241 -13.17 -9.03 -11.66
C PRO A 241 -13.01 -10.35 -10.87
N ILE A 242 -11.91 -10.48 -10.12
CA ILE A 242 -11.70 -11.59 -9.18
C ILE A 242 -12.59 -11.42 -7.94
N ASP A 243 -13.14 -12.54 -7.46
CA ASP A 243 -13.72 -12.62 -6.11
C ASP A 243 -12.62 -12.72 -5.06
N ILE A 244 -12.57 -11.74 -4.15
CA ILE A 244 -11.56 -11.64 -3.09
C ILE A 244 -11.87 -12.51 -1.86
N SER A 245 -13.09 -13.04 -1.75
CA SER A 245 -13.54 -13.83 -0.58
C SER A 245 -12.58 -14.98 -0.21
N PRO A 246 -12.01 -15.73 -1.17
CA PRO A 246 -11.03 -16.78 -0.85
C PRO A 246 -9.75 -16.29 -0.19
N ALA A 247 -9.36 -15.02 -0.40
CA ALA A 247 -8.18 -14.44 0.27
C ALA A 247 -8.41 -14.24 1.78
N TYR A 248 -9.68 -14.16 2.21
CA TYR A 248 -10.07 -14.03 3.61
C TYR A 248 -10.56 -15.35 4.22
N ALA A 249 -11.13 -16.27 3.43
CA ALA A 249 -11.72 -17.52 3.94
C ALA A 249 -10.87 -18.76 3.68
N GLY A 250 -9.88 -18.67 2.79
CA GLY A 250 -9.00 -19.77 2.40
C GLY A 250 -7.88 -20.05 3.41
N PRO A 251 -6.97 -20.99 3.10
CA PRO A 251 -5.80 -21.26 3.93
C PRO A 251 -4.82 -20.07 3.91
N PRO A 252 -3.95 -19.94 4.93
CA PRO A 252 -2.89 -18.95 4.92
C PRO A 252 -1.89 -19.22 3.80
N HIS A 253 -1.43 -18.15 3.16
CA HIS A 253 -0.44 -18.16 2.09
C HIS A 253 0.78 -17.33 2.52
N PRO A 254 1.75 -17.91 3.24
CA PRO A 254 3.02 -17.24 3.48
C PRO A 254 3.75 -16.98 2.16
N ILE A 255 4.71 -16.05 2.18
CA ILE A 255 5.69 -15.91 1.11
C ILE A 255 6.55 -17.17 1.08
N ARG A 256 6.70 -17.75 -0.11
CA ARG A 256 7.40 -19.03 -0.27
C ARG A 256 8.84 -18.96 0.23
N SER A 257 9.28 -20.04 0.87
CA SER A 257 10.65 -20.17 1.38
C SER A 257 11.71 -20.28 0.29
N ASP A 258 11.33 -20.58 -0.95
CA ASP A 258 12.19 -20.61 -2.13
C ASP A 258 12.05 -19.37 -3.02
N ALA A 259 11.42 -18.29 -2.50
CA ALA A 259 11.41 -17.00 -3.18
C ALA A 259 12.84 -16.49 -3.40
N THR A 260 13.09 -15.84 -4.53
CA THR A 260 14.39 -15.23 -4.87
C THR A 260 14.34 -13.71 -4.95
N THR A 261 13.13 -13.15 -5.01
CA THR A 261 12.88 -11.71 -5.00
C THR A 261 12.73 -11.26 -3.55
N PRO A 262 13.50 -10.27 -3.07
CA PRO A 262 13.25 -9.60 -1.80
C PRO A 262 11.79 -9.15 -1.64
N VAL A 263 11.15 -9.57 -0.55
CA VAL A 263 9.78 -9.20 -0.19
C VAL A 263 9.79 -8.58 1.20
N PHE A 264 9.24 -7.37 1.30
CA PHE A 264 9.00 -6.68 2.55
C PHE A 264 7.49 -6.57 2.78
N VAL A 265 7.00 -7.25 3.81
CA VAL A 265 5.61 -7.14 4.25
C VAL A 265 5.50 -6.13 5.39
N VAL A 266 4.57 -5.19 5.28
CA VAL A 266 4.21 -4.27 6.37
C VAL A 266 2.75 -4.48 6.73
N GLN A 267 2.45 -4.63 8.02
CA GLN A 267 1.12 -4.92 8.54
C GLN A 267 0.74 -3.97 9.66
N THR A 268 -0.56 -3.70 9.76
CA THR A 268 -1.15 -2.90 10.83
C THR A 268 -1.76 -3.81 11.90
N GLU A 269 -2.20 -3.23 13.03
CA GLU A 269 -2.95 -4.00 14.03
C GLU A 269 -4.29 -4.52 13.48
N THR A 270 -4.90 -3.83 12.51
CA THR A 270 -6.12 -4.31 11.88
C THR A 270 -5.85 -5.61 11.13
N ASP A 271 -4.73 -5.69 10.40
CA ASP A 271 -4.45 -6.78 9.45
C ASP A 271 -3.99 -8.07 10.14
N VAL A 272 -3.21 -7.93 11.22
CA VAL A 272 -2.68 -9.07 11.98
C VAL A 272 -3.83 -9.87 12.61
N LEU A 273 -4.86 -9.20 13.13
CA LEU A 273 -6.08 -9.83 13.65
C LEU A 273 -7.27 -9.55 12.73
N THR A 274 -8.42 -9.17 13.31
CA THR A 274 -9.71 -8.94 12.64
C THR A 274 -10.06 -10.00 11.59
N ASP A 275 -10.72 -9.63 10.50
CA ASP A 275 -11.08 -10.54 9.42
C ASP A 275 -9.91 -10.81 8.46
N PHE A 276 -8.84 -10.01 8.53
CA PHE A 276 -7.62 -10.20 7.71
C PHE A 276 -6.80 -11.40 8.16
N ARG A 277 -6.68 -11.61 9.48
CA ARG A 277 -6.07 -12.79 10.13
C ARG A 277 -4.64 -13.07 9.66
N TYR A 278 -3.85 -12.04 9.38
CA TYR A 278 -2.47 -12.24 8.93
C TYR A 278 -1.60 -13.01 9.94
N ILE A 279 -1.97 -13.03 11.23
CA ILE A 279 -1.37 -13.91 12.24
C ILE A 279 -1.25 -15.38 11.79
N GLU A 280 -2.20 -15.87 10.99
CA GLU A 280 -2.19 -17.24 10.46
C GLU A 280 -1.18 -17.45 9.32
N ALA A 281 -0.76 -16.38 8.64
CA ALA A 281 0.24 -16.37 7.57
C ALA A 281 1.61 -15.81 8.00
N ARG A 282 1.75 -15.42 9.27
CA ARG A 282 2.99 -14.90 9.86
C ARG A 282 4.12 -15.93 9.69
N GLN A 283 5.29 -15.46 9.30
CA GLN A 283 6.49 -16.28 9.10
C GLN A 283 7.73 -15.56 9.63
N PRO A 284 8.80 -16.28 10.00
CA PRO A 284 10.06 -15.66 10.38
C PRO A 284 10.73 -14.96 9.21
N ASP A 285 11.48 -13.90 9.53
CA ASP A 285 12.39 -13.21 8.62
C ASP A 285 13.42 -14.18 7.98
N THR A 286 13.78 -13.94 6.72
CA THR A 286 14.79 -14.71 5.95
C THR A 286 15.71 -13.78 5.16
N ASP A 287 16.67 -14.31 4.39
CA ASP A 287 17.56 -13.47 3.56
C ASP A 287 16.84 -12.75 2.40
N VAL A 288 15.58 -13.10 2.12
CA VAL A 288 14.73 -12.54 1.06
C VAL A 288 13.35 -12.09 1.56
N PHE A 289 13.07 -12.23 2.87
CA PHE A 289 11.79 -11.87 3.46
C PHE A 289 11.99 -11.05 4.74
N ARG A 290 11.27 -9.93 4.84
CA ARG A 290 11.14 -9.13 6.06
C ARG A 290 9.67 -8.86 6.34
N ALA A 291 9.28 -8.90 7.60
CA ALA A 291 7.95 -8.47 8.03
C ALA A 291 8.04 -7.44 9.16
N TRP A 292 7.33 -6.33 9.03
CA TRP A 292 7.05 -5.39 10.11
C TRP A 292 5.56 -5.38 10.43
N GLU A 293 5.24 -5.43 11.71
CA GLU A 293 3.89 -5.24 12.22
C GLU A 293 3.89 -3.99 13.11
N VAL A 294 3.12 -2.97 12.75
CA VAL A 294 3.25 -1.63 13.31
C VAL A 294 2.22 -1.40 14.41
N ALA A 295 2.69 -1.17 15.63
CA ALA A 295 1.81 -0.91 16.77
C ALA A 295 1.12 0.46 16.62
N GLY A 296 -0.11 0.57 17.12
CA GLY A 296 -0.94 1.76 17.09
C GLY A 296 -1.49 2.13 15.71
N THR A 297 -1.49 1.22 14.73
CA THR A 297 -1.89 1.51 13.34
C THR A 297 -3.10 0.68 12.90
N SER A 298 -3.82 1.17 11.89
CA SER A 298 -4.96 0.51 11.27
C SER A 298 -4.83 0.41 9.76
N HIS A 299 -5.65 -0.46 9.15
CA HIS A 299 -5.61 -0.77 7.71
C HIS A 299 -5.57 0.47 6.81
N ALA A 300 -6.38 1.47 7.13
CA ALA A 300 -6.28 2.84 6.63
C ALA A 300 -6.35 3.82 7.80
N ASP A 301 -5.90 5.06 7.64
CA ASP A 301 -5.82 6.03 8.72
C ASP A 301 -6.09 7.47 8.24
N LEU A 302 -5.89 8.46 9.11
CA LEU A 302 -6.07 9.86 8.75
C LEU A 302 -5.22 10.28 7.52
N VAL A 303 -4.05 9.67 7.29
CA VAL A 303 -3.22 10.01 6.13
C VAL A 303 -3.91 9.64 4.82
N GLN A 304 -4.74 8.59 4.81
CA GLN A 304 -5.50 8.18 3.62
C GLN A 304 -6.76 9.03 3.38
N ILE A 305 -7.51 9.38 4.43
CA ILE A 305 -8.81 10.07 4.28
C ILE A 305 -8.72 11.60 4.40
N GLY A 306 -7.69 12.11 5.06
CA GLY A 306 -7.44 13.55 5.22
C GLY A 306 -8.62 14.29 5.81
N GLU A 307 -8.95 15.45 5.21
CA GLU A 307 -10.04 16.34 5.67
C GLU A 307 -11.45 15.73 5.54
N TYR A 308 -11.59 14.60 4.85
CA TYR A 308 -12.88 13.96 4.61
C TYR A 308 -13.28 12.93 5.69
N GLU A 309 -12.52 12.85 6.79
CA GLU A 309 -12.79 11.94 7.91
C GLU A 309 -14.25 11.96 8.38
N ASP A 310 -14.84 13.15 8.51
CA ASP A 310 -16.22 13.32 8.99
C ASP A 310 -17.25 12.60 8.09
N LEU A 311 -16.93 12.37 6.81
CA LEU A 311 -17.81 11.67 5.87
C LEU A 311 -17.91 10.17 6.16
N LEU A 312 -16.96 9.59 6.90
CA LEU A 312 -16.97 8.17 7.26
C LEU A 312 -18.04 7.84 8.30
N GLY A 313 -18.48 8.83 9.08
CA GLY A 313 -19.50 8.64 10.11
C GLY A 313 -19.07 7.72 11.25
N CYS A 314 -17.77 7.59 11.50
CA CYS A 314 -17.25 6.73 12.55
C CYS A 314 -17.49 7.32 13.96
N PRO A 315 -17.74 6.48 14.97
CA PRO A 315 -18.10 6.95 16.31
C PRO A 315 -16.94 7.60 17.07
N GLN A 316 -15.71 7.32 16.67
CA GLN A 316 -14.48 7.89 17.21
C GLN A 316 -13.65 8.45 16.04
N PRO A 317 -12.77 9.44 16.29
CA PRO A 317 -11.77 9.82 15.31
C PRO A 317 -11.01 8.59 14.82
N VAL A 318 -10.74 8.52 13.53
CA VAL A 318 -9.98 7.43 12.92
C VAL A 318 -8.56 7.38 13.47
N ASN A 319 -7.87 6.29 13.23
CA ASN A 319 -6.51 6.09 13.70
C ASN A 319 -5.58 7.24 13.26
N ARG A 320 -4.73 7.67 14.19
CA ARG A 320 -3.71 8.70 13.99
C ARG A 320 -2.30 8.15 14.16
N GLY A 321 -2.12 6.85 13.92
CA GLY A 321 -0.85 6.17 13.94
C GLY A 321 0.10 6.66 12.86
N GLN A 322 1.34 6.24 12.97
CA GLN A 322 2.47 6.82 12.23
C GLN A 322 3.02 5.87 11.16
N GLN A 323 2.18 5.01 10.58
CA GLN A 323 2.62 4.06 9.55
C GLN A 323 3.19 4.75 8.32
N VAL A 324 2.78 5.99 8.02
CA VAL A 324 3.34 6.80 6.93
C VAL A 324 4.87 6.89 7.00
N PHE A 325 5.44 7.12 8.19
CA PHE A 325 6.90 7.22 8.36
C PHE A 325 7.58 5.85 8.28
N VAL A 326 6.89 4.79 8.74
CA VAL A 326 7.39 3.41 8.67
C VAL A 326 7.42 2.91 7.23
N LEU A 327 6.40 3.21 6.41
CA LEU A 327 6.34 2.84 5.00
C LEU A 327 7.37 3.59 4.15
N ARG A 328 7.59 4.88 4.42
CA ARG A 328 8.69 5.64 3.80
C ARG A 328 10.05 5.02 4.12
N ALA A 329 10.30 4.65 5.38
CA ALA A 329 11.49 3.91 5.76
C ALA A 329 11.58 2.54 5.06
N ALA A 330 10.46 1.82 4.93
CA ALA A 330 10.41 0.52 4.27
C ALA A 330 10.82 0.60 2.78
N VAL A 331 10.34 1.61 2.05
CA VAL A 331 10.77 1.87 0.66
C VAL A 331 12.26 2.18 0.60
N ALA A 332 12.78 3.03 1.50
CA ALA A 332 14.20 3.34 1.55
C ALA A 332 15.06 2.08 1.79
N HIS A 333 14.65 1.21 2.72
CA HIS A 333 15.33 -0.07 2.96
C HIS A 333 15.23 -1.03 1.79
N LEU A 334 14.10 -1.08 1.07
CA LEU A 334 13.99 -1.91 -0.14
C LEU A 334 15.00 -1.49 -1.21
N ARG A 335 15.22 -0.18 -1.39
CA ARG A 335 16.26 0.32 -2.32
C ARG A 335 17.66 -0.12 -1.88
N GLU A 336 18.00 0.05 -0.61
CA GLU A 336 19.29 -0.40 -0.07
C GLU A 336 19.48 -1.92 -0.16
N TRP A 337 18.39 -2.68 -0.02
CA TRP A 337 18.43 -4.14 -0.09
C TRP A 337 18.75 -4.62 -1.51
N ILE A 338 18.11 -4.06 -2.52
CA ILE A 338 18.36 -4.46 -3.92
C ILE A 338 19.64 -3.85 -4.49
N GLU A 339 20.01 -2.64 -4.08
CA GLU A 339 21.22 -1.97 -4.56
C GLU A 339 22.49 -2.54 -3.91
N ASN A 340 22.47 -2.73 -2.58
CA ASN A 340 23.66 -3.00 -1.78
C ASN A 340 23.60 -4.32 -1.02
N GLY A 341 22.50 -5.07 -1.09
CA GLY A 341 22.32 -6.33 -0.36
C GLY A 341 22.07 -6.14 1.15
N THR A 342 21.77 -4.92 1.60
CA THR A 342 21.53 -4.62 3.02
C THR A 342 20.04 -4.76 3.34
N PRO A 343 19.60 -5.84 4.03
CA PRO A 343 18.18 -6.03 4.30
C PRO A 343 17.66 -5.01 5.32
N PRO A 344 16.33 -4.72 5.32
CA PRO A 344 15.68 -3.97 6.39
C PRO A 344 15.98 -4.56 7.78
N PRO A 345 15.99 -3.74 8.84
CA PRO A 345 16.13 -4.24 10.20
C PRO A 345 15.00 -5.19 10.57
N THR A 346 15.31 -6.21 11.36
CA THR A 346 14.30 -7.14 11.90
C THR A 346 13.50 -6.46 13.01
N SER A 347 12.21 -6.77 13.13
CA SER A 347 11.37 -6.35 14.26
C SER A 347 10.75 -7.56 14.95
N ALA A 348 10.55 -7.47 16.27
CA ALA A 348 9.63 -8.38 16.94
C ALA A 348 8.21 -8.17 16.38
N PRO A 349 7.38 -9.22 16.27
CA PRO A 349 5.98 -9.06 15.88
C PRO A 349 5.17 -8.39 17.01
N LEU A 350 3.94 -7.97 16.70
CA LEU A 350 2.96 -7.56 17.70
C LEU A 350 2.65 -8.74 18.63
N ASP A 351 2.57 -8.43 19.93
CA ASP A 351 2.30 -9.41 20.97
C ASP A 351 0.81 -9.76 21.00
N VAL A 352 0.51 -11.03 20.73
CA VAL A 352 -0.84 -11.57 20.60
C VAL A 352 -1.00 -12.69 21.61
N ASP A 353 -1.98 -12.55 22.49
CA ASP A 353 -2.50 -13.64 23.31
C ASP A 353 -3.31 -14.59 22.43
N VAL A 354 -2.61 -15.52 21.77
CA VAL A 354 -3.19 -16.57 20.93
C VAL A 354 -3.96 -17.62 21.73
N THR A 355 -3.89 -17.58 23.07
CA THR A 355 -4.65 -18.49 23.95
C THR A 355 -6.04 -17.96 24.26
N ALA A 356 -6.28 -16.66 24.04
CA ALA A 356 -7.61 -16.07 24.13
C ALA A 356 -8.49 -16.49 22.92
N THR A 357 -9.80 -16.56 23.16
CA THR A 357 -10.79 -16.85 22.12
C THR A 357 -11.85 -15.74 22.07
N PRO A 358 -11.86 -14.88 21.04
CA PRO A 358 -10.86 -14.79 19.96
C PRO A 358 -9.49 -14.28 20.46
N PRO A 359 -8.40 -14.49 19.69
CA PRO A 359 -7.09 -13.90 19.98
C PRO A 359 -7.19 -12.39 20.16
N ARG A 360 -6.35 -11.83 21.03
CA ARG A 360 -6.31 -10.39 21.32
C ARG A 360 -4.88 -9.93 21.52
N TYR A 361 -4.63 -8.66 21.32
CA TYR A 361 -3.34 -8.06 21.62
C TYR A 361 -3.06 -8.00 23.12
N ALA A 362 -1.80 -8.26 23.49
CA ALA A 362 -1.27 -7.79 24.76
C ALA A 362 -1.03 -6.28 24.66
N ARG A 363 -1.41 -5.55 25.70
CA ARG A 363 -1.38 -4.08 25.72
C ARG A 363 -0.54 -3.57 26.89
N ASP A 364 0.05 -2.40 26.70
CA ASP A 364 0.74 -1.67 27.76
C ASP A 364 -0.25 -1.01 28.74
N ASP A 365 0.27 -0.18 29.65
CA ASP A 365 -0.50 0.48 30.69
C ASP A 365 -1.48 1.54 30.16
N VAL A 366 -1.24 2.12 28.97
CA VAL A 366 -2.17 3.07 28.31
C VAL A 366 -3.20 2.36 27.43
N GLY A 367 -2.91 1.14 26.98
CA GLY A 367 -3.79 0.36 26.12
C GLY A 367 -3.30 0.23 24.67
N ASN A 368 -2.08 0.69 24.35
CA ASN A 368 -1.46 0.47 23.05
C ASN A 368 -0.84 -0.94 23.01
N VAL A 369 -0.73 -1.53 21.81
CA VAL A 369 -0.25 -2.91 21.64
C VAL A 369 1.25 -3.03 21.91
N LEU A 370 1.64 -4.08 22.64
CA LEU A 370 3.04 -4.43 22.91
C LEU A 370 3.69 -5.13 21.70
N GLY A 371 5.02 -5.03 21.61
CA GLY A 371 5.79 -5.60 20.50
C GLY A 371 5.67 -4.76 19.22
N GLY A 372 6.01 -5.38 18.09
CA GLY A 372 5.96 -4.71 16.80
C GLY A 372 6.99 -3.58 16.61
N VAL A 373 6.84 -2.88 15.49
CA VAL A 373 7.45 -1.57 15.27
C VAL A 373 6.63 -0.53 16.04
N ARG A 374 7.25 0.09 17.06
CA ARG A 374 6.66 1.19 17.84
C ARG A 374 7.24 2.53 17.38
N THR A 375 6.33 3.48 17.15
CA THR A 375 6.61 4.86 16.71
C THR A 375 6.47 5.83 17.90
N PRO A 376 6.91 7.10 17.76
CA PRO A 376 6.81 8.08 18.85
C PRO A 376 5.40 8.29 19.42
N CYS A 377 4.34 8.21 18.60
CA CYS A 377 2.97 8.30 19.11
C CYS A 377 2.54 7.13 20.02
N VAL A 378 3.27 6.00 19.97
CA VAL A 378 3.02 4.80 20.77
C VAL A 378 3.97 4.72 21.98
N ASP A 379 5.24 5.13 21.82
CA ASP A 379 6.26 5.11 22.87
C ASP A 379 6.22 6.36 23.78
N ALA A 380 5.69 7.48 23.28
CA ALA A 380 5.38 8.69 24.05
C ALA A 380 3.88 9.04 23.89
N PRO A 381 2.97 8.19 24.40
CA PRO A 381 1.54 8.30 24.10
C PRO A 381 0.87 9.46 24.83
N THR A 382 0.05 10.21 24.11
CA THR A 382 -1.00 11.10 24.67
C THR A 382 -2.41 10.61 24.32
N GLU A 383 -2.49 9.55 23.52
CA GLU A 383 -3.69 8.96 22.97
C GLU A 383 -3.53 7.43 22.97
N VAL A 384 -4.64 6.71 23.08
CA VAL A 384 -4.72 5.29 22.77
C VAL A 384 -5.03 5.15 21.28
N LEU A 385 -4.16 4.47 20.56
CA LEU A 385 -4.29 4.17 19.15
C LEU A 385 -4.63 2.69 18.99
N SER A 386 -5.67 2.39 18.22
CA SER A 386 -6.12 1.00 18.02
C SER A 386 -6.45 0.74 16.57
N GLY A 387 -5.92 -0.34 16.00
CA GLY A 387 -6.42 -0.90 14.74
C GLY A 387 -7.59 -1.87 14.91
N VAL A 388 -8.00 -2.14 16.16
CA VAL A 388 -9.17 -2.96 16.47
C VAL A 388 -10.30 -2.07 16.96
N VAL A 389 -11.35 -1.94 16.15
CA VAL A 389 -12.60 -1.29 16.53
C VAL A 389 -13.62 -2.36 16.89
N THR A 390 -14.14 -2.29 18.12
CA THR A 390 -15.13 -3.24 18.64
C THR A 390 -16.53 -2.63 18.60
N GLY A 391 -17.54 -3.44 18.29
CA GLY A 391 -18.94 -3.03 18.29
C GLY A 391 -19.62 -3.24 16.94
N ASP A 392 -20.91 -2.91 16.87
CA ASP A 392 -21.68 -2.94 15.63
C ASP A 392 -21.48 -1.61 14.88
N VAL A 393 -20.38 -1.52 14.15
CA VAL A 393 -19.98 -0.34 13.36
C VAL A 393 -19.85 -0.70 11.88
N PRO A 394 -20.01 0.27 10.97
CA PRO A 394 -19.71 0.07 9.55
C PRO A 394 -18.33 -0.54 9.32
N ARG A 395 -18.20 -1.43 8.33
CA ARG A 395 -16.90 -2.06 7.99
C ARG A 395 -15.81 -1.03 7.71
N ILE A 396 -16.16 0.10 7.09
CA ILE A 396 -15.22 1.19 6.86
C ILE A 396 -14.60 1.70 8.18
N CYS A 397 -15.36 1.79 9.27
CA CYS A 397 -14.83 2.21 10.57
C CYS A 397 -13.93 1.15 11.21
N VAL A 398 -14.13 -0.14 10.91
CA VAL A 398 -13.20 -1.20 11.33
C VAL A 398 -11.84 -1.03 10.65
N LEU A 399 -11.83 -0.68 9.36
CA LEU A 399 -10.59 -0.48 8.60
C LEU A 399 -9.82 0.77 9.04
N PHE A 400 -10.54 1.81 9.44
CA PHE A 400 -9.95 3.09 9.80
C PHE A 400 -9.45 3.17 11.25
N GLY A 401 -9.68 2.14 12.06
CA GLY A 401 -9.25 2.11 13.45
C GLY A 401 -9.88 3.21 14.31
N SER A 402 -9.27 3.49 15.46
CA SER A 402 -9.69 4.60 16.31
C SER A 402 -8.55 5.25 17.08
N THR A 403 -8.81 6.49 17.50
CA THR A 403 -7.95 7.29 18.37
C THR A 403 -8.77 7.78 19.56
N THR A 404 -8.28 7.56 20.78
CA THR A 404 -8.92 8.01 22.02
C THR A 404 -7.93 8.80 22.87
N PRO A 405 -8.14 10.09 23.15
CA PRO A 405 -7.25 10.85 24.02
C PRO A 405 -7.14 10.25 25.42
N LEU A 406 -5.95 10.31 26.02
CA LEU A 406 -5.77 9.94 27.43
C LEU A 406 -6.47 10.97 28.35
N PRO A 407 -6.95 10.54 29.53
CA PRO A 407 -7.47 11.45 30.54
C PRO A 407 -6.43 12.49 30.98
N ASP A 408 -6.87 13.73 31.26
CA ASP A 408 -5.99 14.85 31.66
C ASP A 408 -5.14 14.54 32.90
N ASP A 409 -5.67 13.78 33.86
CA ASP A 409 -4.95 13.38 35.08
C ASP A 409 -3.88 12.32 34.81
N GLU A 410 -4.12 11.43 33.86
CA GLU A 410 -3.12 10.48 33.38
C GLU A 410 -2.01 11.20 32.60
N LEU A 411 -2.38 12.12 31.70
CA LEU A 411 -1.43 12.96 30.97
C LEU A 411 -0.54 13.78 31.91
N ALA A 412 -1.13 14.45 32.91
CA ALA A 412 -0.38 15.24 33.89
C ALA A 412 0.53 14.39 34.80
N THR A 413 0.14 13.13 35.05
CA THR A 413 0.97 12.17 35.79
C THR A 413 2.16 11.69 34.95
N ARG A 414 1.93 11.43 33.66
CA ARG A 414 2.93 10.91 32.73
C ARG A 414 3.90 12.00 32.23
N TYR A 415 3.37 13.19 31.96
CA TYR A 415 4.09 14.38 31.52
C TYR A 415 3.67 15.59 32.36
N PRO A 416 4.43 15.95 33.41
CA PRO A 416 4.08 17.08 34.27
C PRO A 416 3.98 18.42 33.52
N THR A 417 4.72 18.59 32.42
CA THR A 417 4.70 19.79 31.58
C THR A 417 4.69 19.44 30.09
N HIS A 418 4.29 20.39 29.25
CA HIS A 418 4.42 20.29 27.80
C HIS A 418 5.87 20.01 27.37
N ALA A 419 6.85 20.65 28.02
CA ALA A 419 8.26 20.42 27.75
C ALA A 419 8.72 18.99 28.08
N ASP A 420 8.12 18.34 29.08
CA ASP A 420 8.41 16.95 29.42
C ASP A 420 7.89 15.99 28.36
N TYR A 421 6.69 16.24 27.82
CA TYR A 421 6.16 15.49 26.69
C TYR A 421 7.05 15.64 25.45
N LEU A 422 7.34 16.86 25.02
CA LEU A 422 8.13 17.09 23.80
C LEU A 422 9.51 16.45 23.88
N ARG A 423 10.17 16.51 25.05
CA ARG A 423 11.46 15.86 25.27
C ARG A 423 11.38 14.34 25.21
N THR A 424 10.29 13.75 25.72
CA THR A 424 10.06 12.30 25.65
C THR A 424 9.76 11.86 24.22
N TYR A 425 8.94 12.63 23.52
CA TYR A 425 8.60 12.40 22.12
C TYR A 425 9.84 12.52 21.22
N GLU A 426 10.65 13.56 21.38
CA GLU A 426 11.91 13.74 20.64
C GLU A 426 12.89 12.58 20.88
N ALA A 427 13.06 12.16 22.14
CA ALA A 427 13.92 11.01 22.45
C ALA A 427 13.41 9.72 21.79
N SER A 428 12.10 9.51 21.73
CA SER A 428 11.49 8.39 21.04
C SER A 428 11.66 8.49 19.51
N THR A 429 11.57 9.69 18.93
CA THR A 429 11.85 9.93 17.51
C THR A 429 13.29 9.56 17.16
N ASP A 430 14.27 10.01 17.95
CA ASP A 430 15.68 9.72 17.71
C ASP A 430 15.99 8.22 17.84
N ASP A 431 15.35 7.53 18.78
CA ASP A 431 15.45 6.08 18.96
C ASP A 431 14.79 5.31 17.79
N ALA A 432 13.62 5.73 17.31
CA ALA A 432 12.96 5.16 16.13
C ALA A 432 13.82 5.32 14.86
N ILE A 433 14.50 6.46 14.72
CA ILE A 433 15.48 6.69 13.64
C ILE A 433 16.69 5.77 13.80
N ALA A 434 17.23 5.63 15.02
CA ALA A 434 18.38 4.77 15.29
C ALA A 434 18.08 3.28 15.02
N ARG A 435 16.84 2.83 15.29
CA ARG A 435 16.35 1.50 14.92
C ARG A 435 16.11 1.33 13.41
N GLY A 436 16.12 2.42 12.65
CA GLY A 436 15.85 2.43 11.22
C GLY A 436 14.38 2.25 10.85
N VAL A 437 13.45 2.41 11.81
CA VAL A 437 12.01 2.28 11.52
C VAL A 437 11.36 3.61 11.10
N ILE A 438 12.10 4.73 11.24
CA ILE A 438 11.78 6.04 10.71
C ILE A 438 13.01 6.57 9.96
N SER A 439 12.81 7.22 8.81
CA SER A 439 13.90 7.85 8.07
C SER A 439 14.42 9.10 8.80
N PRO A 440 15.74 9.33 8.91
CA PRO A 440 16.28 10.59 9.41
C PRO A 440 15.75 11.82 8.67
N ALA A 441 15.41 11.67 7.39
CA ALA A 441 14.88 12.75 6.56
C ALA A 441 13.45 13.17 6.94
N ASP A 442 12.73 12.33 7.69
CA ASP A 442 11.37 12.63 8.16
C ASP A 442 11.37 13.18 9.60
N ARG A 443 12.54 13.33 10.26
CA ARG A 443 12.64 13.74 11.68
C ARG A 443 11.82 15.00 12.00
N ASP A 444 11.96 16.04 11.18
CA ASP A 444 11.28 17.31 11.44
C ASP A 444 9.75 17.18 11.28
N GLU A 445 9.27 16.37 10.33
CA GLU A 445 7.84 16.11 10.13
C GLU A 445 7.27 15.26 11.28
N VAL A 446 8.03 14.27 11.76
CA VAL A 446 7.65 13.47 12.94
C VAL A 446 7.54 14.35 14.18
N LEU A 447 8.53 15.23 14.44
CA LEU A 447 8.47 16.15 15.58
C LEU A 447 7.32 17.15 15.46
N ALA A 448 6.97 17.57 14.24
CA ALA A 448 5.81 18.44 13.99
C ALA A 448 4.46 17.72 14.21
N ASP A 449 4.43 16.39 14.13
CA ASP A 449 3.25 15.55 14.44
C ASP A 449 3.10 15.26 15.95
N ALA A 450 3.91 15.88 16.83
CA ALA A 450 3.73 15.76 18.28
C ALA A 450 2.38 16.38 18.74
N ARG A 451 1.66 15.67 19.60
CA ARG A 451 0.31 16.02 20.06
C ARG A 451 0.27 16.13 21.59
N PRO A 452 0.66 17.28 22.16
CA PRO A 452 0.79 17.42 23.62
C PRO A 452 -0.53 17.38 24.39
N GLY A 453 -1.69 17.44 23.72
CA GLY A 453 -2.98 17.50 24.41
C GLY A 453 -3.11 18.73 25.32
N PRO A 454 -3.98 18.70 26.35
CA PRO A 454 -4.23 19.83 27.24
C PRO A 454 -3.17 19.99 28.36
N LEU A 455 -1.90 19.66 28.09
CA LEU A 455 -0.83 19.78 29.07
C LEU A 455 -0.56 21.25 29.46
N SER A 456 -0.12 21.45 30.72
CA SER A 456 0.30 22.77 31.19
C SER A 456 1.52 23.27 30.40
N PRO A 457 1.58 24.57 30.05
CA PRO A 457 2.67 25.15 29.25
C PRO A 457 4.08 24.90 29.76
#